data_AF-A0A8J7QBM4-F1
#
_entry.id   AF-A0A8J7QBM4-F1
#
_cell.length_a   1.000
_cell.length_b   1.000
_cell.length_c   1.000
_cell.angle_alpha   90.00
_cell.angle_beta   90.00
_cell.angle_gamma   90.00
#
_symmetry.space_group_name_H-M   'P 1'
#
loop_
_entity.id
_entity.type
_entity.pdbx_description
1 polymer ?
#
loop_
_entity_poly.entity_id
_entity_poly.type
_entity_poly.pdbx_seq_one_letter_code
_entity_poly.pdbx_strand_id
1 'polypeptide(L)'
;MSRRPRIKLDKPIAYYHVMTRTAQQEFYLDDSYVPGFKHVMLDIFQKAASVFYVNILAWVIMDNHYHLCLEVEKPPMDPEDLRIRFERLQEINVGKRRWQPELAHACYKRFTDLSEFMKSINYRTAIAFNRARDTKGHLWGARYNSKVVEDEHGLLKVMCYIEHNPVKAGLCKTSSLYPWCSAGDLKRRLAAGKTIDFPAINFLKNLPRKRRTQRYIQLVDELATKLHGDPASPEPGVASYELPITDAELEAWREEFASKAPEDWSNQAFGSGAFQIEIARKEQAKKQKITKVRKEAVKRRRIDPSEHPG
;
A
#
# COMPACT_ATOMS: atom_id res chain seq x y z
N MET A 1 13.42 -9.18 -32.85
CA MET A 1 14.49 -8.39 -32.20
C MET A 1 14.82 -8.99 -30.84
N SER A 2 16.09 -9.35 -30.62
CA SER A 2 16.60 -9.70 -29.29
C SER A 2 16.39 -8.51 -28.36
N ARG A 3 15.70 -8.71 -27.23
CA ARG A 3 15.43 -7.65 -26.26
C ARG A 3 16.65 -7.46 -25.36
N ARG A 4 16.96 -6.19 -25.04
CA ARG A 4 18.02 -5.86 -24.08
C ARG A 4 17.73 -6.54 -22.73
N PRO A 5 18.74 -7.12 -22.07
CA PRO A 5 18.59 -7.64 -20.72
C PRO A 5 18.14 -6.52 -19.78
N ARG A 6 17.31 -6.88 -18.80
CA ARG A 6 16.87 -5.92 -17.77
C ARG A 6 18.08 -5.48 -16.97
N ILE A 7 18.16 -4.19 -16.66
CA ILE A 7 19.17 -3.66 -15.75
C ILE A 7 18.86 -4.18 -14.36
N LYS A 8 19.80 -4.91 -13.77
CA LYS A 8 19.79 -5.34 -12.37
C LYS A 8 21.01 -4.69 -11.74
N LEU A 9 20.77 -3.82 -10.77
CA LEU A 9 21.86 -3.18 -10.05
C LEU A 9 22.50 -4.17 -9.08
N ASP A 10 23.83 -4.18 -9.05
CA ASP A 10 24.59 -4.88 -8.01
C ASP A 10 24.93 -3.93 -6.87
N LYS A 11 23.87 -3.45 -6.20
CA LYS A 11 23.95 -2.59 -5.02
C LYS A 11 23.19 -3.26 -3.87
N PRO A 12 23.55 -2.98 -2.59
CA PRO A 12 22.82 -3.52 -1.43
C PRO A 12 21.33 -3.19 -1.44
N ILE A 13 20.97 -2.01 -1.97
CA ILE A 13 19.58 -1.56 -2.15
C ILE A 13 19.44 -1.02 -3.57
N ALA A 14 18.35 -1.37 -4.25
CA ALA A 14 18.03 -0.87 -5.57
C ALA A 14 16.53 -0.58 -5.71
N TYR A 15 16.20 0.55 -6.33
CA TYR A 15 14.83 0.99 -6.53
C TYR A 15 14.38 0.78 -7.97
N TYR A 16 13.14 0.31 -8.14
CA TYR A 16 12.56 0.03 -9.45
C TYR A 16 11.12 0.51 -9.53
N HIS A 17 10.79 1.19 -10.62
CA HIS A 17 9.42 1.23 -11.08
C HIS A 17 9.16 0.03 -11.98
N VAL A 18 8.09 -0.68 -11.70
CA VAL A 18 7.63 -1.81 -12.48
C VAL A 18 6.19 -1.60 -12.91
N MET A 19 5.87 -2.00 -14.14
CA MET A 19 4.49 -2.07 -14.62
C MET A 19 4.23 -3.34 -15.42
N THR A 20 3.00 -3.84 -15.36
CA THR A 20 2.53 -4.97 -16.19
C THR A 20 1.13 -4.64 -16.71
N ARG A 21 0.86 -4.96 -17.98
CA ARG A 21 -0.46 -4.79 -18.62
C ARG A 21 -1.10 -6.14 -18.93
N THR A 22 -2.42 -6.18 -18.91
CA THR A 22 -3.22 -7.32 -19.37
C THR A 22 -2.99 -7.61 -20.85
N ALA A 23 -3.33 -8.82 -21.28
CA ALA A 23 -3.32 -9.20 -22.68
C ALA A 23 -4.27 -8.30 -23.47
N GLN A 24 -3.82 -7.86 -24.66
CA GLN A 24 -4.57 -6.97 -25.55
C GLN A 24 -5.01 -5.63 -24.92
N GLN A 25 -4.46 -5.27 -23.74
CA GLN A 25 -4.85 -4.09 -22.95
C GLN A 25 -6.31 -4.11 -22.49
N GLU A 26 -6.91 -5.30 -22.43
CA GLU A 26 -8.28 -5.52 -21.98
C GLU A 26 -8.47 -5.18 -20.49
N PHE A 27 -9.66 -4.72 -20.12
CA PHE A 27 -10.00 -4.32 -18.76
C PHE A 27 -10.30 -5.51 -17.82
N TYR A 28 -9.50 -6.56 -17.89
CA TYR A 28 -9.69 -7.78 -17.09
C TYR A 28 -9.55 -7.59 -15.58
N LEU A 29 -8.93 -6.49 -15.14
CA LEU A 29 -8.79 -6.16 -13.72
C LEU A 29 -9.94 -5.27 -13.22
N ASP A 30 -10.85 -4.85 -14.10
CA ASP A 30 -12.08 -4.16 -13.72
C ASP A 30 -12.89 -5.06 -12.77
N ASP A 31 -13.46 -4.45 -11.72
CA ASP A 31 -14.17 -5.19 -10.68
C ASP A 31 -15.48 -5.82 -11.20
N SER A 32 -16.04 -5.30 -12.29
CA SER A 32 -17.17 -5.92 -12.99
C SER A 32 -16.81 -7.22 -13.71
N TYR A 33 -15.53 -7.44 -14.05
CA TYR A 33 -15.10 -8.63 -14.77
C TYR A 33 -14.88 -9.83 -13.83
N VAL A 34 -14.18 -9.61 -12.72
CA VAL A 34 -14.07 -10.56 -11.61
C VAL A 34 -14.18 -9.79 -10.29
N PRO A 35 -15.37 -9.78 -9.65
CA PRO A 35 -15.60 -9.04 -8.42
C PRO A 35 -14.60 -9.39 -7.31
N GLY A 36 -13.99 -8.38 -6.71
CA GLY A 36 -13.02 -8.52 -5.64
C GLY A 36 -11.64 -9.01 -6.08
N PHE A 37 -11.38 -9.17 -7.38
CA PHE A 37 -10.11 -9.72 -7.86
C PHE A 37 -8.90 -8.84 -7.50
N LYS A 38 -9.08 -7.51 -7.48
CA LYS A 38 -8.03 -6.59 -7.04
C LYS A 38 -7.61 -6.82 -5.57
N HIS A 39 -8.51 -7.29 -4.70
CA HIS A 39 -8.13 -7.71 -3.34
C HIS A 39 -7.24 -8.96 -3.35
N VAL A 40 -7.57 -9.94 -4.19
CA VAL A 40 -6.75 -11.15 -4.36
C VAL A 40 -5.35 -10.79 -4.86
N MET A 41 -5.25 -9.85 -5.80
CA MET A 41 -3.95 -9.33 -6.25
C MET A 41 -3.13 -8.73 -5.12
N LEU A 42 -3.74 -7.89 -4.27
CA LEU A 42 -3.05 -7.28 -3.14
C LEU A 42 -2.56 -8.31 -2.12
N ASP A 43 -3.35 -9.34 -1.83
CA ASP A 43 -2.93 -10.46 -0.97
C ASP A 43 -1.74 -11.21 -1.57
N ILE A 44 -1.75 -11.48 -2.88
CA ILE A 44 -0.62 -12.09 -3.59
C ILE A 44 0.62 -11.22 -3.50
N PHE A 45 0.49 -9.91 -3.69
CA PHE A 45 1.61 -8.96 -3.62
C PHE A 45 2.23 -8.93 -2.22
N GLN A 46 1.40 -8.84 -1.18
CA GLN A 46 1.83 -8.82 0.21
C GLN A 46 2.50 -10.13 0.62
N LYS A 47 1.93 -11.28 0.25
CA LYS A 47 2.54 -12.60 0.50
C LYS A 47 3.85 -12.80 -0.25
N ALA A 48 3.97 -12.28 -1.47
CA ALA A 48 5.24 -12.31 -2.17
C ALA A 48 6.27 -11.40 -1.48
N ALA A 49 5.90 -10.19 -1.07
CA ALA A 49 6.80 -9.27 -0.35
C ALA A 49 7.28 -9.85 0.99
N SER A 50 6.50 -10.71 1.66
CA SER A 50 6.95 -11.38 2.88
C SER A 50 7.95 -12.52 2.65
N VAL A 51 8.03 -13.05 1.42
CA VAL A 51 9.00 -14.09 1.01
C VAL A 51 10.29 -13.46 0.49
N PHE A 52 10.16 -12.49 -0.40
CA PHE A 52 11.29 -11.86 -1.09
C PHE A 52 11.86 -10.68 -0.28
N TYR A 53 13.12 -10.33 -0.50
CA TYR A 53 13.74 -9.11 0.04
C TYR A 53 13.29 -7.89 -0.78
N VAL A 54 11.98 -7.66 -0.82
CA VAL A 54 11.34 -6.64 -1.63
C VAL A 54 10.30 -5.89 -0.81
N ASN A 55 10.47 -4.58 -0.67
CA ASN A 55 9.48 -3.70 -0.09
C ASN A 55 8.67 -3.03 -1.21
N ILE A 56 7.34 -3.05 -1.09
CA ILE A 56 6.44 -2.32 -2.00
C ILE A 56 6.25 -0.92 -1.41
N LEU A 57 6.89 0.07 -2.03
CA LEU A 57 6.87 1.46 -1.61
C LEU A 57 5.59 2.17 -2.08
N ALA A 58 5.16 1.96 -3.32
CA ALA A 58 3.90 2.51 -3.83
C ALA A 58 3.28 1.56 -4.84
N TRP A 59 1.96 1.58 -4.97
CA TRP A 59 1.25 0.73 -5.91
C TRP A 59 -0.05 1.36 -6.40
N VAL A 60 -0.44 0.98 -7.62
CA VAL A 60 -1.76 1.25 -8.20
C VAL A 60 -2.17 0.04 -9.02
N ILE A 61 -3.43 -0.38 -8.92
CA ILE A 61 -4.05 -1.39 -9.79
C ILE A 61 -5.17 -0.68 -10.55
N MET A 62 -4.90 -0.41 -11.82
CA MET A 62 -5.86 0.10 -12.80
C MET A 62 -6.66 -1.07 -13.40
N ASP A 63 -7.62 -0.80 -14.26
CA ASP A 63 -8.52 -1.84 -14.80
C ASP A 63 -7.87 -2.73 -15.88
N ASN A 64 -6.78 -2.28 -16.52
CA ASN A 64 -6.03 -3.07 -17.51
C ASN A 64 -4.52 -3.18 -17.22
N HIS A 65 -4.03 -2.64 -16.10
CA HIS A 65 -2.62 -2.70 -15.75
C HIS A 65 -2.38 -2.35 -14.28
N TYR A 66 -1.18 -2.62 -13.77
CA TYR A 66 -0.75 -2.16 -12.45
C TYR A 66 0.66 -1.59 -12.49
N HIS A 67 0.97 -0.68 -11.56
CA HIS A 67 2.31 -0.15 -11.34
C HIS A 67 2.75 -0.39 -9.90
N LEU A 68 4.03 -0.70 -9.70
CA LEU A 68 4.68 -0.87 -8.41
C LEU A 68 5.96 -0.04 -8.34
N CYS A 69 6.18 0.68 -7.25
CA CYS A 69 7.49 1.17 -6.85
C CYS A 69 8.05 0.19 -5.82
N LEU A 70 9.21 -0.39 -6.13
CA LEU A 70 9.82 -1.47 -5.37
C LEU A 70 11.20 -1.06 -4.88
N GLU A 71 11.49 -1.34 -3.62
CA GLU A 71 12.84 -1.41 -3.08
C GLU A 71 13.24 -2.87 -3.02
N VAL A 72 14.38 -3.22 -3.61
CA VAL A 72 14.93 -4.57 -3.60
C VAL A 72 16.22 -4.54 -2.80
N GLU A 73 16.27 -5.36 -1.75
CA GLU A 73 17.41 -5.44 -0.84
C GLU A 73 18.24 -6.71 -1.11
N LYS A 74 19.56 -6.59 -0.90
CA LYS A 74 20.54 -7.67 -0.90
C LYS A 74 21.29 -7.65 0.44
N PRO A 75 20.64 -8.04 1.56
CA PRO A 75 21.30 -8.07 2.86
C PRO A 75 22.36 -9.17 2.91
N PRO A 76 23.27 -9.17 3.90
CA PRO A 76 24.13 -10.32 4.17
C PRO A 76 23.30 -11.61 4.29
N MET A 77 23.85 -12.73 3.81
CA MET A 77 23.13 -14.01 3.83
C MET A 77 22.97 -14.50 5.27
N ASP A 78 21.71 -14.60 5.72
CA ASP A 78 21.33 -15.17 7.01
C ASP A 78 20.50 -16.45 6.80
N PRO A 79 21.05 -17.64 7.11
CA PRO A 79 20.34 -18.90 6.96
C PRO A 79 19.01 -18.98 7.73
N GLU A 80 18.89 -18.30 8.87
CA GLU A 80 17.67 -18.35 9.68
C GLU A 80 16.57 -17.48 9.07
N ASP A 81 16.87 -16.27 8.63
CA ASP A 81 15.90 -15.44 7.88
C ASP A 81 15.50 -16.12 6.55
N LEU A 82 16.45 -16.75 5.86
CA LEU A 82 16.16 -17.52 4.65
C LEU A 82 15.24 -18.72 4.91
N ARG A 83 15.40 -19.41 6.05
CA ARG A 83 14.50 -20.49 6.48
C ARG A 83 13.09 -19.95 6.69
N ILE A 84 12.93 -18.85 7.42
CA ILE A 84 11.63 -18.21 7.69
C ILE A 84 10.95 -17.80 6.36
N ARG A 85 11.68 -17.18 5.45
CA ARG A 85 11.19 -16.79 4.12
C ARG A 85 10.82 -17.99 3.26
N PHE A 86 11.61 -19.06 3.32
CA PHE A 86 11.32 -20.32 2.63
C PHE A 86 10.04 -20.95 3.16
N GLU A 87 9.80 -20.92 4.46
CA GLU A 87 8.56 -21.43 5.08
C GLU A 87 7.34 -20.63 4.61
N ARG A 88 7.43 -19.29 4.58
CA ARG A 88 6.40 -18.42 3.97
C ARG A 88 6.14 -18.77 2.50
N LEU A 89 7.18 -19.13 1.74
CA LEU A 89 7.03 -19.61 0.37
C LEU A 89 6.25 -20.93 0.30
N GLN A 90 6.38 -21.81 1.30
CA GLN A 90 5.61 -23.07 1.34
C GLN A 90 4.14 -22.85 1.69
N GLU A 91 3.80 -21.78 2.40
CA GLU A 91 2.40 -21.40 2.66
C GLU A 91 1.65 -21.01 1.39
N ILE A 92 2.37 -20.49 0.39
CA ILE A 92 1.79 -20.08 -0.88
C ILE A 92 1.95 -21.13 -2.00
N ASN A 93 2.86 -22.09 -1.88
CA ASN A 93 3.07 -23.12 -2.90
C ASN A 93 2.07 -24.28 -2.80
N VAL A 94 1.74 -24.86 -3.96
CA VAL A 94 1.09 -26.17 -4.02
C VAL A 94 2.19 -27.23 -3.89
N GLY A 95 2.15 -28.02 -2.81
CA GLY A 95 3.19 -28.98 -2.47
C GLY A 95 4.24 -28.37 -1.52
N LYS A 96 4.16 -28.75 -0.24
CA LYS A 96 5.06 -28.24 0.81
C LYS A 96 6.37 -29.02 0.78
N ARG A 97 7.49 -28.31 0.77
CA ARG A 97 8.84 -28.86 0.97
C ARG A 97 9.35 -28.47 2.35
N ARG A 98 10.16 -29.32 2.97
CA ARG A 98 10.86 -28.96 4.21
C ARG A 98 12.11 -28.15 3.88
N TRP A 99 12.46 -27.21 4.75
CA TRP A 99 13.74 -26.52 4.69
C TRP A 99 14.91 -27.50 4.79
N GLN A 100 15.96 -27.23 4.02
CA GLN A 100 17.24 -27.92 4.01
C GLN A 100 18.33 -26.85 3.92
N PRO A 101 19.35 -26.82 4.81
CA PRO A 101 20.38 -25.78 4.83
C PRO A 101 21.09 -25.59 3.49
N GLU A 102 21.21 -26.65 2.69
CA GLU A 102 21.83 -26.66 1.36
C GLU A 102 21.07 -25.78 0.35
N LEU A 103 19.80 -25.47 0.62
CA LEU A 103 18.98 -24.58 -0.20
C LEU A 103 19.29 -23.10 0.04
N ALA A 104 20.04 -22.74 1.09
CA ALA A 104 20.23 -21.35 1.51
C ALA A 104 20.75 -20.46 0.39
N HIS A 105 21.82 -20.87 -0.31
CA HIS A 105 22.38 -20.07 -1.39
C HIS A 105 21.40 -19.89 -2.56
N ALA A 106 20.68 -20.96 -2.95
CA ALA A 106 19.68 -20.89 -4.01
C ALA A 106 18.49 -20.01 -3.62
N CYS A 107 18.04 -20.08 -2.37
CA CYS A 107 16.98 -19.23 -1.83
C CYS A 107 17.41 -17.77 -1.78
N TYR A 108 18.63 -17.49 -1.30
CA TYR A 108 19.16 -16.14 -1.27
C TYR A 108 19.20 -15.50 -2.66
N LYS A 109 19.77 -16.20 -3.65
CA LYS A 109 19.81 -15.74 -5.05
C LYS A 109 18.40 -15.50 -5.62
N ARG A 110 17.42 -16.31 -5.25
CA ARG A 110 16.05 -16.18 -5.71
C ARG A 110 15.30 -15.04 -5.02
N PHE A 111 15.41 -14.94 -3.70
CA PHE A 111 14.63 -14.01 -2.88
C PHE A 111 15.11 -12.57 -2.98
N THR A 112 16.34 -12.36 -3.45
CA THR A 112 16.91 -11.03 -3.75
C THR A 112 16.76 -10.64 -5.23
N ASP A 113 16.10 -11.46 -6.06
CA ASP A 113 15.98 -11.21 -7.50
C ASP A 113 14.60 -10.63 -7.88
N LEU A 114 14.61 -9.43 -8.45
CA LEU A 114 13.40 -8.74 -8.92
C LEU A 114 12.61 -9.57 -9.95
N SER A 115 13.28 -10.26 -10.86
CA SER A 115 12.59 -11.06 -11.89
C SER A 115 11.88 -12.26 -11.30
N GLU A 116 12.46 -12.89 -10.26
CA GLU A 116 11.82 -13.97 -9.53
C GLU A 116 10.62 -13.48 -8.70
N PHE A 117 10.73 -12.31 -8.07
CA PHE A 117 9.59 -11.65 -7.41
C PHE A 117 8.45 -11.39 -8.40
N MET A 118 8.75 -10.72 -9.52
CA MET A 118 7.76 -10.38 -10.53
C MET A 118 7.15 -11.61 -11.21
N LYS A 119 7.94 -12.67 -11.40
CA LYS A 119 7.44 -13.97 -11.88
C LYS A 119 6.46 -14.58 -10.88
N SER A 120 6.79 -14.56 -9.58
CA SER A 120 5.92 -15.08 -8.53
C SER A 120 4.55 -14.40 -8.52
N ILE A 121 4.50 -13.06 -8.49
CA ILE A 121 3.23 -12.34 -8.44
C ILE A 121 2.43 -12.50 -9.73
N ASN A 122 3.05 -12.33 -10.90
CA ASN A 122 2.33 -12.40 -12.17
C ASN A 122 1.77 -13.80 -12.44
N TYR A 123 2.54 -14.84 -12.14
CA TYR A 123 2.09 -16.23 -12.30
C TYR A 123 0.88 -16.53 -11.41
N ARG A 124 0.95 -16.16 -10.12
CA ARG A 124 -0.12 -16.42 -9.16
C ARG A 124 -1.38 -15.64 -9.49
N THR A 125 -1.24 -14.38 -9.89
CA THR A 125 -2.38 -13.57 -10.32
C THR A 125 -3.05 -14.17 -11.56
N ALA A 126 -2.27 -14.61 -12.55
CA ALA A 126 -2.83 -15.27 -13.75
C ALA A 126 -3.56 -16.58 -13.40
N ILE A 127 -3.02 -17.39 -12.49
CA ILE A 127 -3.71 -18.60 -12.02
C ILE A 127 -5.00 -18.26 -11.28
N ALA A 128 -4.97 -17.31 -10.35
CA ALA A 128 -6.14 -16.92 -9.57
C ALA A 128 -7.25 -16.40 -10.48
N PHE A 129 -6.89 -15.57 -11.47
CA PHE A 129 -7.81 -15.09 -12.49
C PHE A 129 -8.45 -16.22 -13.30
N ASN A 130 -7.62 -17.07 -13.89
CA ASN A 130 -8.07 -18.18 -14.73
C ASN A 130 -8.97 -19.15 -13.94
N ARG A 131 -8.66 -19.40 -12.66
CA ARG A 131 -9.52 -20.20 -11.77
C ARG A 131 -10.86 -19.52 -11.50
N ALA A 132 -10.86 -18.23 -11.21
CA ALA A 132 -12.09 -17.47 -10.94
C ALA A 132 -13.01 -17.37 -12.17
N ARG A 133 -12.42 -17.47 -13.38
CA ARG A 133 -13.11 -17.38 -14.66
C ARG A 133 -13.45 -18.74 -15.30
N ASP A 134 -12.96 -19.85 -14.74
CA ASP A 134 -12.93 -21.17 -15.38
C ASP A 134 -12.35 -21.14 -16.82
N THR A 135 -11.28 -20.38 -17.01
CA THR A 135 -10.60 -20.23 -18.31
C THR A 135 -9.16 -20.72 -18.27
N LYS A 136 -8.56 -20.84 -19.45
CA LYS A 136 -7.13 -21.11 -19.63
C LYS A 136 -6.57 -20.06 -20.58
N GLY A 137 -5.39 -19.53 -20.29
CA GLY A 137 -4.74 -18.55 -21.16
C GLY A 137 -3.84 -17.55 -20.43
N HIS A 138 -3.35 -16.57 -21.18
CA HIS A 138 -2.49 -15.51 -20.68
C HIS A 138 -3.31 -14.33 -20.17
N LEU A 139 -3.23 -14.05 -18.87
CA LEU A 139 -3.75 -12.80 -18.30
C LEU A 139 -2.91 -11.59 -18.73
N TRP A 140 -1.58 -11.74 -18.73
CA TRP A 140 -0.63 -10.65 -19.00
C TRP A 140 -0.19 -10.67 -20.47
N GLY A 141 -0.18 -9.49 -21.11
CA GLY A 141 0.13 -9.39 -22.54
C GLY A 141 1.61 -9.49 -22.88
N ALA A 142 2.48 -9.20 -21.93
CA ALA A 142 3.93 -9.29 -22.08
C ALA A 142 4.60 -9.52 -20.73
N ARG A 143 5.93 -9.68 -20.75
CA ARG A 143 6.73 -9.59 -19.51
C ARG A 143 6.59 -8.17 -18.94
N TYR A 144 6.72 -8.04 -17.61
CA TYR A 144 6.72 -6.74 -16.93
C TYR A 144 7.76 -5.78 -17.53
N ASN A 145 7.50 -4.47 -17.52
CA ASN A 145 8.53 -3.45 -17.78
C ASN A 145 9.15 -3.01 -16.46
N SER A 146 10.43 -2.67 -16.47
CA SER A 146 11.14 -2.17 -15.29
C SER A 146 12.10 -1.06 -15.68
N LYS A 147 12.13 0.02 -14.90
CA LYS A 147 13.15 1.06 -14.98
C LYS A 147 13.75 1.27 -13.58
N VAL A 148 15.07 1.41 -13.54
CA VAL A 148 15.83 1.71 -12.32
C VAL A 148 15.53 3.14 -11.90
N VAL A 149 15.48 3.38 -10.60
CA VAL A 149 15.39 4.71 -10.01
C VAL A 149 16.69 5.00 -9.27
N GLU A 150 17.36 6.10 -9.62
CA GLU A 150 18.76 6.32 -9.26
C GLU A 150 18.96 7.01 -7.92
N ASP A 151 18.01 7.86 -7.51
CA ASP A 151 18.09 8.68 -6.30
C ASP A 151 16.73 8.82 -5.57
N GLU A 152 16.75 9.44 -4.39
CA GLU A 152 15.56 9.67 -3.57
C GLU A 152 14.53 10.61 -4.23
N HIS A 153 14.98 11.56 -5.06
CA HIS A 153 14.09 12.51 -5.73
C HIS A 153 13.30 11.79 -6.81
N GLY A 154 13.99 11.06 -7.69
CA GLY A 154 13.41 10.16 -8.67
C GLY A 154 12.49 9.14 -8.03
N LEU A 155 12.80 8.66 -6.83
CA LEU A 155 11.95 7.73 -6.10
C LEU A 155 10.62 8.37 -5.69
N LEU A 156 10.68 9.57 -5.12
CA LEU A 156 9.47 10.34 -4.80
C LEU A 156 8.68 10.65 -6.07
N LYS A 157 9.35 11.04 -7.15
CA LYS A 157 8.70 11.32 -8.44
C LYS A 157 7.92 10.12 -8.96
N VAL A 158 8.55 8.94 -8.95
CA VAL A 158 7.94 7.68 -9.37
C VAL A 158 6.75 7.33 -8.48
N MET A 159 6.88 7.46 -7.16
CA MET A 159 5.79 7.17 -6.24
C MET A 159 4.58 8.08 -6.50
N CYS A 160 4.80 9.39 -6.66
CA CYS A 160 3.74 10.34 -6.99
C CYS A 160 3.09 10.05 -8.34
N TYR A 161 3.90 9.72 -9.36
CA TYR A 161 3.40 9.31 -10.67
C TYR A 161 2.48 8.08 -10.56
N ILE A 162 2.90 7.04 -9.82
CA ILE A 162 2.13 5.81 -9.64
C ILE A 162 0.76 6.11 -9.03
N GLU A 163 0.74 6.81 -7.89
CA GLU A 163 -0.48 7.16 -7.15
C GLU A 163 -1.44 8.01 -7.97
N HIS A 164 -0.88 8.80 -8.89
CA HIS A 164 -1.60 9.76 -9.71
C HIS A 164 -2.27 9.15 -10.96
N ASN A 165 -1.87 7.94 -11.42
CA ASN A 165 -2.48 7.27 -12.58
C ASN A 165 -4.03 7.27 -12.60
N PRO A 166 -4.76 6.99 -11.51
CA PRO A 166 -6.23 7.04 -11.51
C PRO A 166 -6.79 8.44 -11.72
N VAL A 167 -6.11 9.49 -11.23
CA VAL A 167 -6.51 10.88 -11.48
C VAL A 167 -6.30 11.22 -12.95
N LYS A 168 -5.13 10.87 -13.51
CA LYS A 168 -4.84 11.06 -14.94
C LYS A 168 -5.87 10.37 -15.83
N ALA A 169 -6.37 9.20 -15.43
CA ALA A 169 -7.38 8.45 -16.15
C ALA A 169 -8.82 8.97 -15.93
N GLY A 170 -9.02 10.04 -15.15
CA GLY A 170 -10.34 10.60 -14.84
C GLY A 170 -11.19 9.76 -13.87
N LEU A 171 -10.60 8.79 -13.17
CA LEU A 171 -11.31 7.88 -12.26
C LEU A 171 -11.57 8.50 -10.88
N CYS A 172 -10.80 9.52 -10.49
CA CYS A 172 -10.97 10.22 -9.22
C CYS A 172 -10.40 11.65 -9.29
N LYS A 173 -10.84 12.52 -8.36
CA LYS A 173 -10.35 13.90 -8.25
C LYS A 173 -8.95 14.01 -7.63
N THR A 174 -8.65 13.14 -6.66
CA THR A 174 -7.34 13.06 -6.01
C THR A 174 -6.95 11.61 -5.82
N SER A 175 -5.64 11.33 -5.77
CA SER A 175 -5.08 9.97 -5.66
C SER A 175 -5.67 9.23 -4.47
N SER A 176 -5.83 9.89 -3.33
CA SER A 176 -6.35 9.31 -2.10
C SER A 176 -7.84 8.93 -2.13
N LEU A 177 -8.58 9.32 -3.17
CA LEU A 177 -9.97 8.89 -3.39
C LEU A 177 -10.07 7.60 -4.20
N TYR A 178 -9.01 7.18 -4.90
CA TYR A 178 -9.01 5.93 -5.63
C TYR A 178 -8.74 4.75 -4.70
N PRO A 179 -9.62 3.74 -4.62
CA PRO A 179 -9.46 2.71 -3.61
C PRO A 179 -8.32 1.73 -3.89
N TRP A 180 -7.91 1.61 -5.16
CA TRP A 180 -6.93 0.64 -5.63
C TRP A 180 -5.55 1.26 -5.90
N CYS A 181 -5.14 2.16 -5.01
CA CYS A 181 -3.75 2.62 -4.89
C CYS A 181 -3.32 2.68 -3.41
N SER A 182 -2.01 2.81 -3.16
CA SER A 182 -1.50 2.91 -1.80
C SER A 182 -2.04 4.14 -1.07
N ALA A 183 -2.13 5.32 -1.70
CA ALA A 183 -2.65 6.52 -1.06
C ALA A 183 -4.09 6.34 -0.54
N GLY A 184 -4.96 5.75 -1.38
CA GLY A 184 -6.34 5.45 -0.98
C GLY A 184 -6.43 4.37 0.10
N ASP A 185 -5.59 3.33 0.02
CA ASP A 185 -5.52 2.30 1.06
C ASP A 185 -5.06 2.84 2.41
N LEU A 186 -4.02 3.68 2.39
CA LEU A 186 -3.51 4.38 3.57
C LEU A 186 -4.59 5.28 4.19
N LYS A 187 -5.33 6.04 3.37
CA LYS A 187 -6.43 6.89 3.84
C LYS A 187 -7.52 6.07 4.53
N ARG A 188 -7.92 4.93 3.96
CA ARG A 188 -8.90 4.03 4.58
C ARG A 188 -8.41 3.45 5.91
N ARG A 189 -7.17 2.93 5.95
CA ARG A 189 -6.58 2.37 7.17
C ARG A 189 -6.48 3.41 8.28
N LEU A 190 -6.11 4.64 7.91
CA LEU A 190 -5.98 5.76 8.83
C LEU A 190 -7.33 6.15 9.43
N ALA A 191 -8.37 6.23 8.60
CA ALA A 191 -9.74 6.49 9.05
C ALA A 191 -10.27 5.39 9.99
N ALA A 192 -9.85 4.14 9.78
CA ALA A 192 -10.15 3.01 10.66
C ALA A 192 -9.31 2.96 11.95
N GLY A 193 -8.46 3.97 12.22
CA GLY A 193 -7.63 4.03 13.43
C GLY A 193 -6.52 2.98 13.48
N LYS A 194 -6.19 2.33 12.35
CA LYS A 194 -5.15 1.30 12.30
C LYS A 194 -3.76 1.93 12.33
N THR A 195 -2.82 1.28 13.03
CA THR A 195 -1.40 1.57 12.87
C THR A 195 -0.99 1.19 11.46
N ILE A 196 -0.36 2.13 10.75
CA ILE A 196 0.07 1.95 9.38
C ILE A 196 1.59 1.79 9.38
N ASP A 197 2.03 0.57 9.13
CA ASP A 197 3.41 0.29 8.75
C ASP A 197 3.44 0.15 7.22
N PHE A 198 3.92 1.19 6.55
CA PHE A 198 3.99 1.23 5.10
C PHE A 198 5.34 1.80 4.67
N PRO A 199 6.20 1.03 3.98
CA PRO A 199 7.59 1.39 3.73
C PRO A 199 7.81 2.81 3.15
N ALA A 200 6.96 3.25 2.22
CA ALA A 200 7.07 4.60 1.65
C ALA A 200 6.94 5.76 2.64
N ILE A 201 6.31 5.56 3.80
CA ILE A 201 6.21 6.66 4.77
C ILE A 201 7.52 6.82 5.57
N ASN A 202 8.48 5.90 5.41
CA ASN A 202 9.77 5.96 6.10
C ASN A 202 10.70 7.06 5.56
N PHE A 203 10.45 7.61 4.37
CA PHE A 203 11.10 8.85 3.91
C PHE A 203 10.82 10.03 4.85
N LEU A 204 9.72 9.98 5.61
CA LEU A 204 9.30 11.01 6.57
C LEU A 204 9.71 10.64 8.01
N LYS A 205 10.89 10.00 8.19
CA LYS A 205 11.34 9.38 9.46
C LYS A 205 11.28 10.28 10.70
N ASN A 206 11.36 11.60 10.54
CA ASN A 206 11.35 12.56 11.64
C ASN A 206 9.96 12.86 12.22
N LEU A 207 8.88 12.32 11.62
CA LEU A 207 7.51 12.54 12.09
C LEU A 207 6.94 11.30 12.81
N PRO A 208 6.00 11.49 13.78
CA PRO A 208 5.20 10.39 14.33
C PRO A 208 4.47 9.60 13.24
N ARG A 209 4.34 8.28 13.40
CA ARG A 209 3.79 7.34 12.38
C ARG A 209 2.49 7.81 11.70
N LYS A 210 1.53 8.27 12.49
CA LYS A 210 0.24 8.78 12.00
C LYS A 210 0.43 10.03 11.11
N ARG A 211 1.32 10.93 11.50
CA ARG A 211 1.66 12.15 10.76
C ARG A 211 2.40 11.83 9.46
N ARG A 212 3.29 10.83 9.46
CA ARG A 212 3.96 10.34 8.23
C ARG A 212 2.94 9.93 7.17
N THR A 213 1.94 9.13 7.56
CA THR A 213 0.91 8.67 6.62
C THR A 213 0.05 9.82 6.10
N GLN A 214 -0.46 10.67 7.00
CA GLN A 214 -1.25 11.85 6.62
C GLN A 214 -0.49 12.74 5.65
N ARG A 215 0.80 12.94 5.90
CA ARG A 215 1.61 13.82 5.08
C ARG A 215 1.96 13.21 3.73
N TYR A 216 2.23 11.91 3.67
CA TYR A 216 2.38 11.22 2.40
C TYR A 216 1.12 11.34 1.53
N ILE A 217 -0.07 11.14 2.13
CA ILE A 217 -1.35 11.32 1.42
C ILE A 217 -1.52 12.75 0.91
N GLN A 218 -1.21 13.75 1.76
CA GLN A 218 -1.26 15.15 1.36
C GLN A 218 -0.29 15.45 0.22
N LEU A 219 0.95 14.97 0.30
CA LEU A 219 1.95 15.14 -0.74
C LEU A 219 1.43 14.68 -2.11
N VAL A 220 0.93 13.45 -2.19
CA VAL A 220 0.49 12.89 -3.48
C VAL A 220 -0.79 13.55 -4.00
N ASP A 221 -1.67 14.01 -3.11
CA ASP A 221 -2.89 14.75 -3.49
C ASP A 221 -2.60 16.20 -3.90
N GLU A 222 -1.72 16.91 -3.18
CA GLU A 222 -1.27 18.28 -3.50
C GLU A 222 -0.52 18.29 -4.84
N LEU A 223 0.35 17.31 -5.07
CA LEU A 223 1.01 17.13 -6.35
C LEU A 223 0.00 16.83 -7.45
N ALA A 224 -0.96 15.92 -7.23
CA ALA A 224 -2.01 15.68 -8.21
C ALA A 224 -2.79 16.97 -8.56
N THR A 225 -3.08 17.82 -7.56
CA THR A 225 -3.82 19.08 -7.75
C THR A 225 -3.01 20.10 -8.54
N LYS A 226 -1.72 20.30 -8.19
CA LYS A 226 -0.84 21.26 -8.89
C LYS A 226 -0.59 20.87 -10.36
N LEU A 227 -0.58 19.57 -10.64
CA LEU A 227 -0.26 19.02 -11.94
C LEU A 227 -1.44 19.01 -12.94
N HIS A 228 -2.68 19.17 -12.47
CA HIS A 228 -3.91 18.94 -13.26
C HIS A 228 -4.96 20.03 -13.07
N GLY A 229 -4.60 21.32 -13.05
CA GLY A 229 -5.61 22.38 -12.90
C GLY A 229 -6.84 22.09 -13.77
N ASP A 230 -8.02 21.91 -13.13
CA ASP A 230 -9.27 21.24 -13.58
C ASP A 230 -9.17 20.06 -14.61
N PRO A 231 -9.93 18.97 -14.43
CA PRO A 231 -9.68 17.71 -15.13
C PRO A 231 -9.89 17.84 -16.65
N ALA A 232 -8.79 17.83 -17.42
CA ALA A 232 -8.81 17.71 -18.88
C ALA A 232 -8.33 16.32 -19.32
N SER A 233 -9.19 15.68 -20.11
CA SER A 233 -9.13 14.41 -20.86
C SER A 233 -7.76 13.70 -21.06
N PRO A 234 -7.70 12.35 -20.91
CA PRO A 234 -6.48 11.58 -21.11
C PRO A 234 -6.22 11.24 -22.58
N GLU A 235 -5.05 11.61 -23.09
CA GLU A 235 -4.47 10.93 -24.27
C GLU A 235 -3.67 9.68 -23.85
N PRO A 236 -3.86 8.54 -24.52
CA PRO A 236 -3.11 7.32 -24.24
C PRO A 236 -1.78 7.31 -25.00
N GLY A 237 -0.70 7.48 -24.24
CA GLY A 237 0.59 6.88 -24.59
C GLY A 237 1.74 7.83 -24.82
N VAL A 238 2.43 8.22 -23.75
CA VAL A 238 3.88 8.37 -23.77
C VAL A 238 4.43 7.92 -22.41
N ALA A 239 5.42 7.05 -22.44
CA ALA A 239 6.14 6.56 -21.27
C ALA A 239 7.40 7.42 -20.99
N SER A 240 7.21 8.70 -20.67
CA SER A 240 8.23 9.52 -19.99
C SER A 240 7.81 9.75 -18.55
N TYR A 241 8.76 9.64 -17.61
CA TYR A 241 8.56 10.04 -16.20
C TYR A 241 8.64 11.56 -16.04
N GLU A 242 8.22 12.30 -17.04
CA GLU A 242 8.11 13.73 -16.86
C GLU A 242 6.86 13.94 -16.03
N LEU A 243 7.08 14.02 -14.71
CA LEU A 243 6.13 14.73 -13.88
C LEU A 243 6.04 16.15 -14.45
N PRO A 244 4.85 16.73 -14.56
CA PRO A 244 4.69 18.13 -14.93
C PRO A 244 5.18 19.11 -13.84
N ILE A 245 6.00 18.64 -12.89
CA ILE A 245 6.75 19.43 -11.91
C ILE A 245 8.26 19.16 -12.07
N THR A 246 9.04 20.23 -12.00
CA THR A 246 10.50 20.22 -12.10
C THR A 246 11.16 19.60 -10.86
N ASP A 247 12.42 19.17 -10.97
CA ASP A 247 13.23 18.76 -9.81
C ASP A 247 13.32 19.88 -8.75
N ALA A 248 13.42 21.13 -9.19
CA ALA A 248 13.48 22.29 -8.31
C ALA A 248 12.17 22.48 -7.52
N GLU A 249 11.00 22.26 -8.14
CA GLU A 249 9.71 22.35 -7.45
C GLU A 249 9.52 21.20 -6.46
N LEU A 250 9.99 20.00 -6.80
CA LEU A 250 10.00 18.89 -5.86
C LEU A 250 10.94 19.16 -4.68
N GLU A 251 12.10 19.78 -4.93
CA GLU A 251 13.06 20.12 -3.88
C GLU A 251 12.59 21.25 -2.98
N ALA A 252 12.02 22.30 -3.56
CA ALA A 252 11.35 23.33 -2.79
C ALA A 252 10.25 22.72 -1.89
N TRP A 253 9.51 21.72 -2.38
CA TRP A 253 8.54 21.00 -1.56
C TRP A 253 9.20 20.21 -0.43
N ARG A 254 10.35 19.54 -0.68
CA ARG A 254 11.13 18.84 0.36
C ARG A 254 11.73 19.79 1.39
N GLU A 255 12.27 20.93 0.97
CA GLU A 255 12.91 21.94 1.83
C GLU A 255 11.89 22.74 2.64
N GLU A 256 10.80 23.20 2.01
CA GLU A 256 9.64 23.78 2.71
C GLU A 256 9.12 22.78 3.75
N PHE A 257 9.15 21.49 3.43
CA PHE A 257 8.70 20.43 4.30
C PHE A 257 9.68 20.10 5.44
N ALA A 258 10.98 20.12 5.19
CA ALA A 258 12.02 19.93 6.21
C ALA A 258 12.10 21.14 7.16
N SER A 259 11.89 22.36 6.65
CA SER A 259 11.89 23.61 7.43
C SER A 259 10.58 23.88 8.18
N LYS A 260 9.45 23.38 7.68
CA LYS A 260 8.16 23.37 8.40
C LYS A 260 7.98 22.16 9.32
N ALA A 261 9.05 21.47 9.72
CA ALA A 261 9.03 20.57 10.87
C ALA A 261 9.38 21.37 12.12
N PRO A 262 8.40 21.87 12.90
CA PRO A 262 8.74 22.90 13.88
C PRO A 262 9.08 22.22 15.20
N GLU A 263 10.08 22.75 15.88
CA GLU A 263 10.49 22.31 17.22
C GLU A 263 9.37 22.46 18.28
N ASP A 264 8.22 23.06 17.95
CA ASP A 264 7.09 23.19 18.87
C ASP A 264 5.70 23.02 18.21
N TRP A 265 5.39 21.83 17.71
CA TRP A 265 4.01 21.46 17.33
C TRP A 265 3.25 20.70 18.43
N SER A 266 3.48 21.14 19.67
CA SER A 266 2.67 20.77 20.83
C SER A 266 1.48 21.72 21.04
N ASN A 267 1.52 22.95 20.53
CA ASN A 267 0.46 23.94 20.80
C ASN A 267 0.13 24.82 19.58
N GLN A 268 -0.71 24.33 18.68
CA GLN A 268 -1.66 25.21 17.95
C GLN A 268 -2.78 24.36 17.37
N ALA A 269 -3.94 24.47 18.02
CA ALA A 269 -5.15 23.77 17.68
C ALA A 269 -5.87 24.46 16.50
N PHE A 270 -6.08 23.71 15.43
CA PHE A 270 -7.28 23.81 14.59
C PHE A 270 -8.05 22.50 14.84
N GLY A 271 -8.94 22.35 15.81
CA GLY A 271 -10.12 23.15 16.18
C GLY A 271 -11.34 22.26 15.87
N SER A 272 -12.20 21.83 16.78
CA SER A 272 -12.69 22.50 17.98
C SER A 272 -13.06 21.52 19.11
N GLY A 273 -12.84 21.96 20.34
CA GLY A 273 -13.24 21.28 21.58
C GLY A 273 -14.74 21.08 21.75
N ALA A 274 -15.60 21.51 20.82
CA ALA A 274 -17.03 21.22 20.88
C ALA A 274 -17.35 19.73 20.65
N PHE A 275 -16.62 19.06 19.75
CA PHE A 275 -16.91 17.67 19.39
C PHE A 275 -16.46 16.67 20.46
N GLN A 276 -15.32 16.93 21.10
CA GLN A 276 -14.80 16.10 22.19
C GLN A 276 -15.56 16.32 23.50
N ILE A 277 -16.00 17.55 23.80
CA ILE A 277 -16.87 17.83 24.95
C ILE A 277 -18.26 17.19 24.76
N GLU A 278 -18.79 17.16 23.53
CA GLU A 278 -20.09 16.53 23.25
C GLU A 278 -20.02 15.00 23.29
N ILE A 279 -18.93 14.39 22.77
CA ILE A 279 -18.70 12.94 22.91
C ILE A 279 -18.47 12.57 24.39
N ALA A 280 -17.65 13.33 25.12
CA ALA A 280 -17.42 13.09 26.55
C ALA A 280 -18.70 13.28 27.38
N ARG A 281 -19.54 14.30 27.09
CA ARG A 281 -20.85 14.49 27.73
C ARG A 281 -21.81 13.34 27.40
N LYS A 282 -21.86 12.87 26.14
CA LYS A 282 -22.70 11.73 25.73
C LYS A 282 -22.22 10.42 26.36
N GLU A 283 -20.92 10.21 26.50
CA GLU A 283 -20.36 9.04 27.18
C GLU A 283 -20.55 9.09 28.70
N GLN A 284 -20.41 10.26 29.33
CA GLN A 284 -20.62 10.43 30.77
C GLN A 284 -22.12 10.31 31.11
N ALA A 285 -23.01 10.87 30.30
CA ALA A 285 -24.46 10.66 30.42
C ALA A 285 -24.84 9.18 30.23
N LYS A 286 -24.22 8.47 29.27
CA LYS A 286 -24.43 7.03 29.06
C LYS A 286 -23.93 6.19 30.24
N LYS A 287 -22.75 6.50 30.80
CA LYS A 287 -22.20 5.86 32.01
C LYS A 287 -23.06 6.14 33.25
N GLN A 288 -23.56 7.36 33.43
CA GLN A 288 -24.50 7.70 34.51
C GLN A 288 -25.84 6.98 34.36
N LYS A 289 -26.40 6.86 33.14
CA LYS A 289 -27.62 6.09 32.87
C LYS A 289 -27.43 4.60 33.19
N ILE A 290 -26.33 4.00 32.77
CA ILE A 290 -25.98 2.60 33.07
C ILE A 290 -25.80 2.38 34.57
N THR A 291 -25.17 3.33 35.26
CA THR A 291 -24.92 3.25 36.71
C THR A 291 -26.22 3.42 37.51
N LYS A 292 -27.14 4.30 37.07
CA LYS A 292 -28.46 4.49 37.68
C LYS A 292 -29.34 3.25 37.49
N VAL A 293 -29.38 2.68 36.29
CA VAL A 293 -30.10 1.42 36.01
C VAL A 293 -29.55 0.26 36.86
N ARG A 294 -28.22 0.15 37.00
CA ARG A 294 -27.61 -0.87 37.88
C ARG A 294 -27.93 -0.65 39.36
N LYS A 295 -27.91 0.58 39.85
CA LYS A 295 -28.28 0.90 41.25
C LYS A 295 -29.77 0.66 41.51
N GLU A 296 -30.66 0.99 40.59
CA GLU A 296 -32.10 0.70 40.70
C GLU A 296 -32.38 -0.81 40.63
N ALA A 297 -31.67 -1.57 39.79
CA ALA A 297 -31.77 -3.03 39.76
C ALA A 297 -31.28 -3.70 41.05
N VAL A 298 -30.19 -3.19 41.65
CA VAL A 298 -29.69 -3.66 42.95
C VAL A 298 -30.63 -3.25 44.09
N LYS A 299 -31.25 -2.07 44.02
CA LYS A 299 -32.23 -1.61 45.01
C LYS A 299 -33.55 -2.39 44.92
N ARG A 300 -34.02 -2.72 43.71
CA ARG A 300 -35.16 -3.65 43.49
C ARG A 300 -34.88 -5.04 44.04
N ARG A 301 -33.64 -5.55 43.93
CA ARG A 301 -33.22 -6.82 44.56
C ARG A 301 -33.05 -6.76 46.08
N ARG A 302 -33.06 -5.57 46.70
CA ARG A 302 -32.97 -5.38 48.16
C ARG A 302 -34.30 -4.97 48.81
N ILE A 303 -35.34 -4.68 48.02
CA ILE A 303 -36.68 -4.29 48.50
C ILE A 303 -37.65 -5.48 48.48
N ASP A 304 -37.20 -6.67 48.10
CA ASP A 304 -37.99 -7.89 48.29
C ASP A 304 -37.42 -8.79 49.41
N PRO A 305 -37.78 -8.52 50.69
CA PRO A 305 -37.60 -9.44 51.79
C PRO A 305 -38.92 -10.16 52.17
N SER A 306 -39.82 -10.42 51.22
CA SER A 306 -41.01 -11.22 51.53
C SER A 306 -41.57 -11.96 50.32
N GLU A 307 -41.00 -13.13 50.02
CA GLU A 307 -41.77 -14.25 49.46
C GLU A 307 -40.95 -15.56 49.61
N HIS A 308 -41.02 -16.13 50.82
CA HIS A 308 -41.07 -17.59 50.95
C HIS A 308 -42.55 -17.98 51.04
N PRO A 309 -42.98 -18.94 50.22
CA PRO A 309 -43.83 -19.98 50.78
C PRO A 309 -43.39 -21.38 50.34
N GLY A 310 -43.35 -22.28 51.33
CA GLY A 310 -43.51 -23.73 51.15
C GLY A 310 -42.25 -24.52 50.85
#